data_AF-A0A4D7B833-F1
#
_entry.id   AF-A0A4D7B833-F1
#
_cell.length_a   1.000
_cell.length_b   1.000
_cell.length_c   1.000
_cell.angle_alpha   90.00
_cell.angle_beta   90.00
_cell.angle_gamma   90.00
#
_symmetry.space_group_name_H-M   'P 1'
#
loop_
_entity.id
_entity.type
_entity.pdbx_description
1 polymer ?
#
loop_
_entity_poly.entity_id
_entity_poly.type
_entity_poly.pdbx_seq_one_letter_code
_entity_poly.pdbx_strand_id
1 'polypeptide(L)'
;MTEATFTFRVEETLKEQFAAAAKSRDRTGAQLLRDFMRDFVRQQQDAAEHDAWFRRQVQAGLDSAAAGRLVANEDVEAEFASRRSRTRRKLTTPS
;
A
#
# COMPACT_ATOMS: atom_id res chain seq x y z
N MET A 1 7.80 18.21 20.35
CA MET A 1 8.39 17.23 19.42
C MET A 1 9.78 16.92 19.91
N THR A 2 10.13 15.66 20.12
CA THR A 2 11.50 15.26 20.43
C THR A 2 12.31 15.27 19.13
N GLU A 3 13.34 16.09 19.07
CA GLU A 3 14.28 16.11 17.96
C GLU A 3 15.41 15.12 18.24
N ALA A 4 15.82 14.37 17.21
CA ALA A 4 16.94 13.44 17.27
C ALA A 4 17.89 13.72 16.10
N THR A 5 19.19 13.70 16.36
CA THR A 5 20.23 14.02 15.37
C THR A 5 20.84 12.73 14.82
N PHE A 6 20.88 12.61 13.49
CA PHE A 6 21.62 11.57 12.79
C PHE A 6 22.88 12.15 12.16
N THR A 7 24.03 11.54 12.46
CA THR A 7 25.31 11.88 11.85
C THR A 7 25.82 10.67 11.07
N PHE A 8 26.13 10.86 9.80
CA PHE A 8 26.66 9.81 8.92
C PHE A 8 27.85 10.34 8.12
N ARG A 9 28.73 9.43 7.69
CA ARG A 9 29.82 9.74 6.76
C ARG A 9 29.38 9.34 5.36
N VAL A 10 29.62 10.22 4.40
CA VAL A 10 29.41 10.00 2.96
C VAL A 10 30.63 10.52 2.22
N GLU A 11 30.83 10.02 1.01
CA GLU A 11 31.82 10.58 0.10
C GLU A 11 31.53 12.08 -0.16
N GLU A 12 32.59 12.87 -0.26
CA GLU A 12 32.47 14.33 -0.45
C GLU A 12 31.77 14.67 -1.76
N THR A 13 32.12 13.96 -2.83
CA THR A 13 31.49 14.09 -4.16
C THR A 13 29.99 13.80 -4.10
N LEU A 14 29.58 12.78 -3.36
CA LEU A 14 28.17 12.44 -3.17
C LEU A 14 27.43 13.52 -2.39
N LYS A 15 28.04 14.08 -1.33
CA LYS A 15 27.47 15.18 -0.55
C LYS A 15 27.21 16.40 -1.44
N GLU A 16 28.17 16.77 -2.29
CA GLU A 16 28.04 17.90 -3.22
C GLU A 16 26.94 17.69 -4.25
N GLN A 17 26.92 16.53 -4.90
CA GLN A 17 25.89 16.18 -5.88
C GLN A 17 24.49 16.17 -5.26
N PHE A 18 24.35 15.59 -4.07
CA PHE A 18 23.08 15.57 -3.35
C PHE A 18 22.61 16.98 -2.96
N ALA A 19 23.52 17.83 -2.48
CA ALA A 19 23.20 19.22 -2.13
C ALA A 19 22.78 20.04 -3.37
N ALA A 20 23.48 19.87 -4.49
CA ALA A 20 23.13 20.51 -5.75
C ALA A 20 21.75 20.05 -6.27
N ALA A 21 21.49 18.74 -6.24
CA ALA A 21 20.20 18.17 -6.62
C ALA A 21 19.06 18.65 -5.72
N ALA A 22 19.28 18.72 -4.40
CA ALA A 22 18.29 19.25 -3.47
C ALA A 22 17.97 20.72 -3.76
N LYS A 23 19.00 21.54 -3.97
CA LYS A 23 18.86 22.96 -4.30
C LYS A 23 18.11 23.18 -5.62
N SER A 24 18.31 22.32 -6.62
CA SER A 24 17.56 22.39 -7.89
C SER A 24 16.04 22.20 -7.73
N ARG A 25 15.61 21.67 -6.59
CA ARG A 25 14.20 21.46 -6.22
C ARG A 25 13.71 22.45 -5.15
N ASP A 26 14.52 23.47 -4.82
CA ASP A 26 14.29 24.41 -3.72
C ASP A 26 14.16 23.73 -2.35
N ARG A 27 14.89 22.62 -2.13
CA ARG A 27 14.87 21.86 -0.88
C ARG A 27 16.27 21.73 -0.28
N THR A 28 16.35 21.47 1.02
CA THR A 28 17.59 21.10 1.68
C THR A 28 17.77 19.58 1.69
N GLY A 29 19.02 19.12 1.74
CA GLY A 29 19.31 17.68 1.85
C GLY A 29 18.64 17.03 3.08
N ALA A 30 18.55 17.77 4.19
CA ALA A 30 17.87 17.30 5.39
C ALA A 30 16.35 17.15 5.21
N GLN A 31 15.70 18.00 4.38
CA GLN A 31 14.29 17.82 4.05
C GLN A 31 14.06 16.56 3.22
N LEU A 32 14.91 16.33 2.21
CA LEU A 32 14.82 15.13 1.38
C LEU A 32 15.04 13.84 2.18
N LEU A 33 16.03 13.84 3.09
CA LEU A 33 16.28 12.70 3.97
C LEU A 33 15.10 12.41 4.90
N ARG A 34 14.49 13.46 5.48
CA ARG A 34 13.30 13.27 6.33
C ARG A 34 12.12 12.70 5.56
N ASP A 35 11.89 13.16 4.34
CA ASP A 35 10.82 12.63 3.49
C ASP A 35 11.10 11.17 3.13
N PHE A 36 12.31 10.87 2.68
CA PHE A 36 12.72 9.49 2.38
C PHE A 36 12.54 8.57 3.59
N MET A 37 12.95 8.99 4.78
CA MET A 37 12.78 8.20 6.00
C MET A 37 11.30 7.93 6.31
N ARG A 38 10.42 8.92 6.14
CA ARG A 38 8.98 8.74 6.33
C ARG A 38 8.39 7.81 5.29
N ASP A 39 8.76 7.98 4.02
CA ASP A 39 8.31 7.14 2.91
C ASP A 39 8.72 5.69 3.12
N PHE A 40 9.98 5.47 3.49
CA PHE A 40 10.53 4.14 3.74
C PHE A 40 9.84 3.46 4.92
N VAL A 41 9.64 4.16 6.04
CA VAL A 41 8.93 3.60 7.20
C VAL A 41 7.48 3.26 6.84
N ARG A 42 6.78 4.16 6.14
CA ARG A 42 5.41 3.90 5.67
C ARG A 42 5.35 2.69 4.76
N GLN A 43 6.22 2.61 3.76
CA GLN A 43 6.26 1.47 2.84
C GLN A 43 6.51 0.15 3.57
N GLN A 44 7.40 0.13 4.56
CA GLN A 44 7.67 -1.06 5.36
C GLN A 44 6.51 -1.44 6.28
N GLN A 45 5.81 -0.45 6.84
CA GLN A 45 4.61 -0.67 7.64
C GLN A 45 3.46 -1.18 6.77
N ASP A 46 3.18 -0.53 5.64
CA ASP A 46 2.15 -0.92 4.69
C ASP A 46 2.38 -2.34 4.19
N ALA A 47 3.63 -2.71 3.86
CA ALA A 47 3.96 -4.07 3.46
C ALA A 47 3.71 -5.09 4.60
N ALA A 48 4.16 -4.79 5.82
CA ALA A 48 3.97 -5.67 6.97
C ALA A 48 2.49 -5.80 7.38
N GLU A 49 1.74 -4.69 7.34
CA GLU A 49 0.32 -4.64 7.65
C GLU A 49 -0.51 -5.34 6.56
N HIS A 50 -0.17 -5.13 5.29
CA HIS A 50 -0.79 -5.84 4.17
C HIS A 50 -0.54 -7.35 4.29
N ASP A 51 0.68 -7.78 4.60
CA ASP A 51 1.00 -9.20 4.79
C ASP A 51 0.29 -9.80 6.02
N ALA A 52 0.16 -9.06 7.11
CA ALA A 52 -0.58 -9.49 8.30
C ALA A 52 -2.08 -9.60 8.01
N TRP A 53 -2.64 -8.60 7.34
CA TRP A 53 -4.03 -8.61 6.89
C TRP A 53 -4.30 -9.76 5.91
N PHE A 54 -3.43 -9.97 4.93
CA PHE A 54 -3.54 -11.01 3.93
C PHE A 54 -3.53 -12.40 4.58
N ARG A 55 -2.58 -12.66 5.49
CA ARG A 55 -2.55 -13.91 6.26
C ARG A 55 -3.83 -14.14 7.07
N ARG A 56 -4.39 -13.08 7.68
CA ARG A 56 -5.66 -13.18 8.40
C ARG A 56 -6.83 -13.51 7.47
N GLN A 57 -6.90 -12.91 6.28
CA GLN A 57 -7.94 -13.23 5.29
C GLN A 57 -7.83 -14.66 4.79
N VAL A 58 -6.61 -15.13 4.50
CA VAL A 58 -6.35 -16.52 4.10
C VAL A 58 -6.81 -17.49 5.19
N GLN A 59 -6.44 -17.24 6.45
CA GLN A 59 -6.84 -18.10 7.56
C GLN A 59 -8.37 -18.13 7.73
N ALA A 60 -9.04 -16.98 7.65
CA ALA A 60 -10.50 -16.91 7.71
C ALA A 60 -11.17 -17.73 6.58
N GLY A 61 -10.59 -17.73 5.37
CA GLY A 61 -11.03 -18.57 4.26
C GLY A 61 -10.86 -20.06 4.52
N LEU A 62 -9.68 -20.47 5.02
CA LEU A 62 -9.41 -21.85 5.41
C LEU A 62 -10.35 -22.34 6.52
N ASP A 63 -10.58 -21.52 7.54
CA ASP A 63 -11.49 -21.85 8.65
C ASP A 63 -12.95 -21.95 8.17
N SER A 64 -13.36 -21.11 7.21
CA SER A 64 -14.69 -21.18 6.60
C SER A 64 -14.88 -22.44 5.76
N ALA A 65 -13.88 -22.80 4.97
CA ALA A 65 -13.86 -24.03 4.20
C ALA A 65 -13.89 -25.26 5.12
N ALA A 66 -13.06 -25.28 6.17
CA ALA A 66 -13.02 -26.34 7.17
C ALA A 66 -14.35 -26.50 7.92
N ALA A 67 -15.05 -25.39 8.16
CA ALA A 67 -16.39 -25.40 8.74
C ALA A 67 -17.52 -25.75 7.73
N GLY A 68 -17.17 -26.17 6.51
CA GLY A 68 -18.12 -26.59 5.48
C GLY A 68 -18.91 -25.45 4.84
N ARG A 69 -18.56 -24.18 5.11
CA ARG A 69 -19.19 -23.00 4.50
C ARG A 69 -18.58 -22.71 3.13
N LEU A 70 -18.71 -23.70 2.24
CA LEU A 70 -18.30 -23.62 0.84
C LEU A 70 -19.53 -23.42 -0.03
N VAL A 71 -19.35 -22.68 -1.13
CA VAL A 71 -20.37 -22.47 -2.15
C VAL A 71 -19.84 -23.08 -3.44
N ALA A 72 -20.70 -23.78 -4.19
CA ALA A 72 -20.29 -24.34 -5.47
C ALA A 72 -19.94 -23.21 -6.45
N ASN A 73 -18.94 -23.46 -7.30
CA ASN A 73 -18.47 -22.46 -8.26
C ASN A 73 -19.60 -21.95 -9.18
N GLU A 74 -20.52 -22.84 -9.57
CA GLU A 74 -21.66 -22.52 -10.43
C GLU A 74 -22.61 -21.51 -9.77
N ASP A 75 -22.89 -21.66 -8.47
CA ASP A 75 -23.74 -20.75 -7.70
C ASP A 75 -23.09 -19.38 -7.54
N VAL A 76 -21.77 -19.35 -7.31
CA VAL A 76 -20.98 -18.11 -7.25
C VAL A 76 -21.08 -17.37 -8.59
N GLU A 77 -20.84 -18.05 -9.71
CA GLU A 77 -20.91 -17.42 -11.03
C GLU A 77 -22.30 -16.90 -11.37
N ALA A 78 -23.36 -17.64 -11.03
CA ALA A 78 -24.74 -17.21 -11.22
C ALA A 78 -25.04 -15.92 -10.44
N GLU A 79 -24.63 -15.85 -9.17
CA GLU A 79 -24.85 -14.66 -8.35
C GLU A 79 -24.04 -13.45 -8.85
N PHE A 80 -22.77 -13.63 -9.20
CA PHE A 80 -21.96 -12.54 -9.73
C PHE A 80 -22.44 -12.07 -11.11
N ALA A 81 -22.94 -12.98 -11.97
CA ALA A 81 -23.59 -12.60 -13.22
C ALA A 81 -24.84 -11.74 -12.97
N SER A 82 -25.67 -12.12 -11.98
CA SER A 82 -26.83 -11.33 -11.57
C SER A 82 -26.42 -9.94 -11.07
N ARG A 83 -25.40 -9.86 -10.20
CA ARG A 83 -24.85 -8.58 -9.70
C ARG A 83 -24.35 -7.68 -10.84
N ARG A 84 -23.55 -8.22 -11.77
CA ARG A 84 -23.07 -7.50 -12.96
C ARG A 84 -24.23 -6.98 -13.81
N SER A 85 -25.28 -7.79 -14.01
CA SER A 85 -26.47 -7.37 -14.75
C SER A 85 -27.21 -6.21 -14.08
N ARG A 86 -27.29 -6.19 -12.75
CA ARG A 86 -27.93 -5.11 -11.98
C ARG A 86 -27.13 -3.82 -12.06
N THR A 87 -25.81 -3.88 -11.89
CA THR A 87 -24.93 -2.72 -12.02
C THR A 87 -25.01 -2.12 -13.42
N ARG A 88 -24.97 -2.96 -14.47
CA ARG A 88 -25.08 -2.52 -15.86
C ARG A 88 -26.42 -1.85 -16.18
N ARG A 89 -27.53 -2.37 -15.62
CA ARG A 89 -28.85 -1.73 -15.74
C ARG A 89 -28.86 -0.33 -15.12
N LYS A 90 -28.30 -0.17 -13.91
CA LYS A 90 -28.20 1.15 -13.26
C LYS A 90 -27.37 2.17 -14.03
N LEU A 91 -26.37 1.72 -14.80
CA LEU A 91 -25.52 2.60 -15.63
C LEU A 91 -26.16 2.97 -16.98
N THR A 92 -27.20 2.23 -17.40
CA THR A 92 -27.84 2.40 -18.72
C THR A 92 -29.24 3.01 -18.65
N THR A 93 -29.85 3.08 -17.46
CA THR A 93 -31.04 3.91 -17.23
C THR A 93 -30.59 5.36 -16.96
N PRO A 94 -30.87 6.33 -17.84
CA PRO A 94 -30.64 7.74 -17.54
C PRO A 94 -31.59 8.18 -16.43
N SER A 95 -31.11 9.03 -15.51
CA SER A 95 -31.95 9.76 -14.55
C SER A 95 -32.98 10.64 -15.24
#